data_AF-A0A7S8WI06-F1
#
_entry.id   AF-A0A7S8WI06-F1
#
_cell.length_a   1.000
_cell.length_b   1.000
_cell.length_c   1.000
_cell.angle_alpha   90.00
_cell.angle_beta   90.00
_cell.angle_gamma   90.00
#
_symmetry.space_group_name_H-M   'P 1'
#
loop_
_entity.id
_entity.type
_entity.pdbx_description
1 polymer ?
#
loop_
_entity_poly.entity_id
_entity_poly.type
_entity_poly.pdbx_seq_one_letter_code
_entity_poly.pdbx_strand_id
1 'polypeptide(L)'
;IPEVAVFPKSSVVLGIPNTLICQVDNIFPPVINITWFYNGHFVAEGIAETTFYPKSDHSFLKFSYLTFLPSSEDFYDCRVEHWGLEEPLVKHWEPEIPTPTSELTETVVCALGLAMGLMGIVVGTVLILRVRCLGAASRRRRAM
;
A
#
# COMPACT_ATOMS: atom_id res chain seq x y z
N ILE A 1 6.66 26.09 -1.77
CA ILE A 1 6.41 24.93 -2.66
C ILE A 1 5.10 24.34 -2.18
N PRO A 2 4.09 24.16 -3.03
CA PRO A 2 2.78 23.71 -2.60
C PRO A 2 2.83 22.29 -2.04
N GLU A 3 2.00 22.02 -1.04
CA GLU A 3 1.86 20.72 -0.40
C GLU A 3 0.53 20.11 -0.80
N VAL A 4 0.53 18.85 -1.24
CA VAL A 4 -0.65 18.19 -1.83
C VAL A 4 -1.03 16.93 -1.06
N ALA A 5 -2.30 16.84 -0.71
CA ALA A 5 -2.92 15.66 -0.11
C ALA A 5 -4.18 15.28 -0.90
N VAL A 6 -4.39 13.98 -1.10
CA VAL A 6 -5.60 13.44 -1.74
C VAL A 6 -6.25 12.45 -0.79
N PHE A 7 -7.56 12.64 -0.56
CA PHE A 7 -8.34 11.80 0.35
C PHE A 7 -9.83 11.81 -0.04
N PRO A 8 -10.58 10.75 0.29
CA PRO A 8 -12.01 10.70 0.00
C PRO A 8 -12.81 11.55 1.02
N LYS A 9 -13.95 12.07 0.59
CA LYS A 9 -14.88 12.85 1.43
C LYS A 9 -15.47 12.02 2.58
N SER A 10 -15.72 10.74 2.33
CA SER A 10 -16.25 9.77 3.29
C SER A 10 -15.61 8.40 3.11
N SER A 11 -15.84 7.48 4.04
CA SER A 11 -15.39 6.08 3.92
C SER A 11 -15.78 5.49 2.56
N VAL A 12 -14.82 4.81 1.91
CA VAL A 12 -15.00 4.27 0.58
C VAL A 12 -15.80 2.97 0.63
N VAL A 13 -16.87 2.89 -0.16
CA VAL A 13 -17.65 1.67 -0.39
C VAL A 13 -17.78 1.47 -1.89
N LEU A 14 -17.41 0.29 -2.38
CA LEU A 14 -17.43 -0.01 -3.81
C LEU A 14 -18.84 0.13 -4.41
N GLY A 15 -18.93 0.73 -5.59
CA GLY A 15 -20.20 0.96 -6.28
C GLY A 15 -21.12 2.01 -5.62
N ILE A 16 -20.71 2.66 -4.53
CA ILE A 16 -21.43 3.80 -3.94
C ILE A 16 -20.69 5.09 -4.29
N PRO A 17 -21.32 6.07 -4.95
CA PRO A 17 -20.68 7.33 -5.33
C PRO A 17 -20.00 8.04 -4.17
N ASN A 18 -18.83 8.62 -4.43
CA ASN A 18 -18.06 9.38 -3.45
C ASN A 18 -17.36 10.57 -4.14
N THR A 19 -16.58 11.34 -3.40
CA THR A 19 -15.83 12.49 -3.89
C THR A 19 -14.40 12.43 -3.38
N LEU A 20 -13.41 12.46 -4.28
CA LEU A 20 -12.02 12.70 -3.93
C LEU A 20 -11.79 14.19 -3.74
N ILE A 21 -10.98 14.52 -2.74
CA ILE A 21 -10.58 15.87 -2.39
C ILE A 21 -9.08 15.96 -2.58
N CYS A 22 -8.64 16.82 -3.49
CA CYS A 22 -7.25 17.24 -3.61
C CYS A 22 -7.10 18.57 -2.89
N GLN A 23 -6.48 18.52 -1.71
CA GLN A 23 -6.11 19.70 -0.94
C GLN A 23 -4.73 20.15 -1.36
N VAL A 24 -4.60 21.42 -1.74
CA VAL A 24 -3.32 22.05 -2.06
C VAL A 24 -3.08 23.22 -1.11
N ASP A 25 -2.08 23.09 -0.25
CA ASP A 25 -1.66 24.11 0.71
C ASP A 25 -0.32 24.76 0.31
N ASN A 26 0.10 25.80 1.03
CA ASN A 26 1.36 26.52 0.84
C ASN A 26 1.51 27.09 -0.59
N ILE A 27 0.40 27.54 -1.17
CA ILE A 27 0.37 28.13 -2.50
C ILE A 27 0.81 29.58 -2.39
N PHE A 28 1.90 29.95 -3.05
CA PHE A 28 2.26 31.36 -3.24
C PHE A 28 3.02 31.53 -4.55
N PRO A 29 2.57 32.44 -5.43
CA PRO A 29 1.40 33.29 -5.44
C PRO A 29 0.18 32.44 -5.79
N PRO A 30 -1.04 33.01 -5.76
CA PRO A 30 -2.28 32.29 -6.05
C PRO A 30 -2.47 32.04 -7.55
N VAL A 31 -1.52 31.34 -8.16
CA VAL A 31 -1.56 30.87 -9.56
C VAL A 31 -1.16 29.40 -9.55
N ILE A 32 -2.10 28.52 -9.86
CA ILE A 32 -1.89 27.07 -9.84
C ILE A 32 -2.84 26.38 -10.81
N ASN A 33 -2.40 25.27 -11.40
CA ASN A 33 -3.23 24.40 -12.22
C ASN A 33 -3.42 23.06 -11.50
N ILE A 34 -4.66 22.63 -11.29
CA ILE A 34 -4.99 21.35 -10.65
C ILE A 34 -5.77 20.54 -11.68
N THR A 35 -5.31 19.32 -11.94
CA THR A 35 -5.91 18.42 -12.94
C THR A 35 -6.08 17.03 -12.36
N TRP A 36 -7.10 16.32 -12.82
CA TRP A 36 -7.39 14.96 -12.38
C TRP A 36 -7.12 13.97 -13.51
N PHE A 37 -6.59 12.81 -13.13
CA PHE A 37 -6.41 11.66 -14.01
C PHE A 37 -7.10 10.45 -13.40
N TYR A 38 -7.73 9.64 -14.25
CA TYR A 38 -8.35 8.37 -13.93
C TYR A 38 -7.66 7.30 -14.76
N ASN A 39 -7.02 6.32 -14.11
CA ASN A 39 -6.23 5.29 -14.77
C ASN A 39 -5.23 5.85 -15.80
N GLY A 40 -4.57 6.97 -15.47
CA GLY A 40 -3.62 7.67 -16.32
C GLY A 40 -4.23 8.54 -17.44
N HIS A 41 -5.55 8.60 -17.56
CA HIS A 41 -6.25 9.43 -18.55
C HIS A 41 -6.82 10.70 -17.93
N PHE A 42 -6.66 11.82 -18.63
CA PHE A 42 -7.19 13.12 -18.19
C PHE A 42 -8.71 13.10 -18.04
N VAL A 43 -9.20 13.68 -16.93
CA VAL A 43 -10.63 13.83 -16.62
C VAL A 43 -11.04 15.29 -16.73
N ALA A 44 -12.13 15.56 -17.45
CA ALA A 44 -12.68 16.91 -17.61
C ALA A 44 -14.01 17.12 -16.87
N GLU A 45 -14.71 16.04 -16.51
CA GLU A 45 -16.06 16.08 -15.95
C GLU A 45 -16.06 15.71 -14.45
N GLY A 46 -17.11 16.12 -13.73
CA GLY A 46 -17.25 15.81 -12.30
C GLY A 46 -16.26 16.56 -11.41
N ILE A 47 -15.57 17.58 -11.93
CA ILE A 47 -14.57 18.38 -11.24
C ILE A 47 -15.20 19.68 -10.73
N ALA A 48 -14.91 20.02 -9.49
CA ALA A 48 -15.22 21.33 -8.91
C ALA A 48 -14.01 21.87 -8.14
N GLU A 49 -13.82 23.18 -8.11
CA GLU A 49 -12.71 23.81 -7.40
C GLU A 49 -13.18 24.99 -6.56
N THR A 50 -12.48 25.23 -5.45
CA THR A 50 -12.69 26.44 -4.65
C THR A 50 -11.90 27.62 -5.22
N THR A 51 -12.24 28.82 -4.78
CA THR A 51 -11.31 29.94 -4.85
C THR A 51 -10.11 29.72 -3.91
N PHE A 52 -9.11 30.59 -4.00
CA PHE A 52 -8.00 30.59 -3.04
C PHE A 52 -8.47 31.11 -1.67
N TYR A 53 -8.19 30.34 -0.62
CA TYR A 53 -8.39 30.74 0.77
C TYR A 53 -7.09 31.33 1.32
N PRO A 54 -7.09 32.58 1.81
CA PRO A 54 -5.90 33.17 2.40
C PRO A 54 -5.59 32.54 3.76
N LYS A 55 -4.30 32.35 4.04
CA LYS A 55 -3.79 31.92 5.35
C LYS A 55 -3.06 33.06 6.07
N SER A 56 -2.84 32.88 7.37
CA SER A 56 -2.18 33.87 8.25
C SER A 56 -0.71 34.10 7.89
N ASP A 57 -0.06 33.13 7.24
CA ASP A 57 1.32 33.19 6.76
C ASP A 57 1.46 33.81 5.35
N HIS A 58 0.38 34.44 4.84
CA HIS A 58 0.27 35.01 3.50
C HIS A 58 0.33 34.01 2.34
N SER A 59 0.33 32.70 2.63
CA SER A 59 0.10 31.66 1.63
C SER A 59 -1.39 31.47 1.37
N PHE A 60 -1.72 30.63 0.39
CA PHE A 60 -3.07 30.27 0.03
C PHE A 60 -3.30 28.76 0.10
N LEU A 61 -4.54 28.39 0.34
CA LEU A 61 -5.08 27.04 0.32
C LEU A 61 -6.14 26.95 -0.78
N LYS A 62 -6.18 25.86 -1.54
CA LYS A 62 -7.20 25.60 -2.56
C LYS A 62 -7.59 24.13 -2.55
N PHE A 63 -8.85 23.84 -2.84
CA PHE A 63 -9.35 22.47 -2.97
C PHE A 63 -9.87 22.23 -4.39
N SER A 64 -9.59 21.04 -4.91
CA SER A 64 -10.23 20.48 -6.09
C SER A 64 -10.95 19.18 -5.70
N TYR A 65 -12.12 18.95 -6.27
CA TYR A 65 -13.00 17.85 -5.97
C TYR A 65 -13.25 17.05 -7.24
N LEU A 66 -13.25 15.72 -7.15
CA LEU A 66 -13.63 14.83 -8.23
C LEU A 66 -14.71 13.86 -7.75
N THR A 67 -15.90 13.91 -8.34
CA THR A 67 -16.93 12.89 -8.13
C THR A 67 -16.55 11.60 -8.85
N PHE A 68 -16.59 10.47 -8.16
CA PHE A 68 -16.21 9.18 -8.73
C PHE A 68 -17.08 8.05 -8.18
N LEU A 69 -17.03 6.91 -8.87
CA LEU A 69 -17.63 5.65 -8.44
C LEU A 69 -16.49 4.70 -8.06
N PRO A 70 -16.28 4.38 -6.78
CA PRO A 70 -15.15 3.54 -6.36
C PRO A 70 -15.20 2.12 -6.93
N SER A 71 -14.06 1.65 -7.42
CA SER A 71 -13.81 0.33 -8.01
C SER A 71 -12.45 -0.19 -7.54
N SER A 72 -12.26 -1.52 -7.46
CA SER A 72 -11.03 -2.11 -6.91
C SER A 72 -9.81 -2.00 -7.79
N GLU A 73 -10.02 -1.87 -9.09
CA GLU A 73 -8.96 -1.88 -10.09
C GLU A 73 -8.56 -0.46 -10.52
N ASP A 74 -9.24 0.54 -9.97
CA ASP A 74 -9.16 1.91 -10.45
C ASP A 74 -8.31 2.78 -9.52
N PHE A 75 -7.51 3.65 -10.15
CA PHE A 75 -6.72 4.64 -9.45
C PHE A 75 -6.94 6.05 -10.01
N TYR A 76 -6.63 7.03 -9.17
CA TYR A 76 -6.82 8.43 -9.46
C TYR A 76 -5.58 9.23 -9.09
N ASP A 77 -5.22 10.20 -9.91
CA ASP A 77 -4.11 11.10 -9.62
C ASP A 77 -4.59 12.55 -9.63
N CYS A 78 -4.23 13.29 -8.58
CA CYS A 78 -4.27 14.75 -8.61
C CYS A 78 -2.92 15.27 -9.06
N ARG A 79 -2.87 15.94 -10.21
CA ARG A 79 -1.66 16.59 -10.75
C ARG A 79 -1.75 18.08 -10.53
N VAL A 80 -0.72 18.63 -9.89
CA VAL A 80 -0.62 20.03 -9.50
C VAL A 80 0.59 20.67 -10.17
N GLU A 81 0.35 21.72 -10.95
CA GLU A 81 1.40 22.50 -11.60
C GLU A 81 1.47 23.88 -10.95
N HIS A 82 2.67 24.26 -10.54
CA HIS A 82 2.95 25.51 -9.87
C HIS A 82 4.34 25.99 -10.29
N TRP A 83 4.50 27.28 -10.48
CA TRP A 83 5.75 27.91 -10.92
C TRP A 83 6.98 27.66 -10.00
N GLY A 84 6.75 27.22 -8.76
CA GLY A 84 7.79 26.92 -7.78
C GLY A 84 8.17 25.44 -7.76
N LEU A 85 7.57 24.65 -8.65
CA LEU A 85 7.89 23.25 -8.88
C LEU A 85 8.67 23.14 -10.20
N GLU A 86 9.72 22.32 -10.21
CA GLU A 86 10.46 21.99 -11.44
C GLU A 86 9.66 21.03 -12.33
N GLU A 87 8.93 20.10 -11.71
CA GLU A 87 8.03 19.16 -12.35
C GLU A 87 6.65 19.16 -11.68
N PRO A 88 5.57 18.82 -12.40
CA PRO A 88 4.24 18.69 -11.79
C PRO A 88 4.23 17.73 -10.60
N LEU A 89 3.63 18.14 -9.49
CA LEU A 89 3.45 17.26 -8.34
C LEU A 89 2.24 16.36 -8.60
N VAL A 90 2.46 15.06 -8.64
CA VAL A 90 1.41 14.06 -8.84
C VAL A 90 1.14 13.35 -7.52
N LYS A 91 -0.10 13.41 -7.05
CA LYS A 91 -0.53 12.72 -5.85
C LYS A 91 -1.54 11.63 -6.20
N HIS A 92 -1.05 10.41 -6.05
CA HIS A 92 -1.76 9.20 -6.37
C HIS A 92 -2.70 8.78 -5.24
N TRP A 93 -3.85 8.22 -5.61
CA TRP A 93 -4.85 7.68 -4.71
C TRP A 93 -5.49 6.43 -5.30
N GLU A 94 -5.57 5.40 -4.46
CA GLU A 94 -6.23 4.13 -4.75
C GLU A 94 -7.12 3.77 -3.56
N PRO A 95 -8.24 3.08 -3.79
CA PRO A 95 -9.04 2.53 -2.70
C PRO A 95 -8.22 1.52 -1.89
N GLU A 96 -8.05 1.77 -0.59
CA GLU A 96 -7.52 0.77 0.35
C GLU A 96 -8.58 -0.32 0.57
N ILE A 97 -8.64 -1.27 -0.35
CA ILE A 97 -9.47 -2.46 -0.19
C ILE A 97 -8.64 -3.44 0.62
N PRO A 98 -9.19 -4.02 1.70
CA PRO A 98 -8.58 -5.17 2.32
C PRO A 98 -8.39 -6.22 1.23
N THR A 99 -7.16 -6.39 0.76
CA THR A 99 -6.84 -7.54 -0.07
C THR A 99 -7.28 -8.74 0.74
N PRO A 100 -8.03 -9.70 0.18
CA PRO A 100 -8.07 -11.02 0.77
C PRO A 100 -6.63 -11.50 0.67
N THR A 101 -5.83 -11.23 1.70
CA THR A 101 -4.59 -11.94 1.94
C THR A 101 -5.00 -13.38 1.83
N SER A 102 -4.51 -14.05 0.79
CA SER A 102 -4.96 -15.39 0.46
C SER A 102 -4.64 -16.24 1.67
N GLU A 103 -5.63 -16.46 2.54
CA GLU A 103 -5.55 -17.31 3.75
C GLU A 103 -4.92 -18.66 3.40
N LEU A 104 -5.11 -19.08 2.15
CA LEU A 104 -4.52 -20.26 1.52
C LEU A 104 -2.98 -20.21 1.46
N THR A 105 -2.37 -19.06 1.15
CA THR A 105 -0.91 -18.96 1.07
C THR A 105 -0.26 -19.07 2.43
N GLU A 106 -0.82 -18.42 3.45
CA GLU A 106 -0.27 -18.44 4.81
C GLU A 106 -0.45 -19.82 5.48
N THR A 107 -1.62 -20.44 5.29
CA THR A 107 -1.89 -21.81 5.77
C THR A 107 -1.01 -22.85 5.09
N VAL A 108 -0.78 -22.74 3.77
CA VAL A 108 0.10 -23.65 3.02
C VAL A 108 1.55 -23.53 3.46
N VAL A 109 2.06 -22.30 3.65
CA VAL A 109 3.43 -22.08 4.14
C VAL A 109 3.62 -22.67 5.54
N CYS A 110 2.65 -22.47 6.44
CA CYS A 110 2.70 -23.02 7.79
C CYS A 110 2.66 -24.56 7.78
N ALA A 111 1.76 -25.17 6.99
CA ALA A 111 1.63 -26.61 6.88
C ALA A 111 2.91 -27.27 6.32
N LEU A 112 3.51 -26.68 5.28
CA LEU A 112 4.78 -27.14 4.71
C LEU A 112 5.92 -27.02 5.72
N GLY A 113 5.99 -25.90 6.45
CA GLY A 113 6.97 -25.69 7.52
C GLY A 113 6.88 -26.76 8.62
N LEU A 114 5.66 -27.05 9.08
CA LEU A 114 5.41 -28.09 10.09
C LEU A 114 5.81 -29.48 9.60
N ALA A 115 5.47 -29.84 8.35
CA ALA A 115 5.82 -31.13 7.77
C ALA A 115 7.34 -31.32 7.68
N MET A 116 8.07 -30.31 7.19
CA MET A 116 9.53 -30.34 7.11
C MET A 116 10.18 -30.42 8.49
N GLY A 117 9.67 -29.67 9.47
CA GLY A 117 10.16 -29.70 10.85
C GLY A 117 10.00 -31.08 11.50
N LEU A 118 8.82 -31.70 11.37
CA LEU A 118 8.57 -33.06 11.87
C LEU A 118 9.49 -34.09 11.22
N MET A 119 9.72 -33.97 9.91
CA MET A 119 10.62 -34.88 9.22
C MET A 119 12.07 -34.74 9.69
N GLY A 120 12.53 -33.51 9.93
CA GLY A 120 13.84 -33.25 10.52
C GLY A 120 14.01 -33.90 11.89
N ILE A 121 12.99 -33.85 12.75
CA ILE A 121 13.00 -34.49 14.08
C ILE A 121 13.10 -36.00 13.97
N VAL A 122 12.31 -36.63 13.11
CA VAL A 122 12.32 -38.09 12.91
C VAL A 122 13.68 -38.55 12.39
N VAL A 123 14.22 -37.89 11.36
CA VAL A 123 15.52 -38.26 10.79
C VAL A 123 16.64 -38.03 11.82
N GLY A 124 16.62 -36.89 12.52
CA GLY A 124 17.61 -36.56 13.55
C GLY A 124 17.61 -37.56 14.70
N THR A 125 16.44 -37.95 15.21
CA THR A 125 16.32 -38.95 16.28
C THR A 125 16.84 -40.33 15.85
N VAL A 126 16.50 -40.78 14.63
CA VAL A 126 17.02 -42.04 14.08
C VAL A 126 18.54 -42.02 13.93
N LEU A 127 19.12 -40.93 13.44
CA LEU A 127 20.57 -40.77 13.32
C LEU A 127 21.27 -40.80 14.69
N ILE A 128 20.74 -40.08 15.69
CA ILE A 128 21.30 -40.08 17.06
C ILE A 128 21.25 -41.48 17.67
N LEU A 129 20.13 -42.21 17.52
CA LEU A 129 19.99 -43.58 18.01
C LEU A 129 20.97 -44.53 17.32
N ARG A 130 21.10 -44.45 15.99
CA ARG A 130 22.06 -45.24 15.21
C ARG A 130 23.49 -45.00 15.71
N VAL A 131 23.90 -43.75 15.90
CA VAL A 131 25.24 -43.40 16.40
C VAL A 131 25.47 -43.91 17.82
N ARG A 132 24.48 -43.81 18.72
CA ARG A 132 24.58 -44.32 20.10
C ARG A 132 24.63 -45.85 20.15
N CYS A 133 23.83 -46.55 19.34
CA CYS A 133 23.86 -48.01 19.25
C CYS A 133 25.17 -48.54 18.62
N LEU A 134 25.68 -47.88 17.58
CA LEU A 134 26.98 -48.21 16.96
C LEU A 134 28.15 -47.92 17.92
N GLY A 135 28.06 -46.85 18.72
CA GLY A 135 29.03 -46.53 19.78
C GLY A 135 29.00 -47.51 20.97
N ALA A 136 27.82 -48.03 21.33
CA ALA A 136 27.68 -49.06 22.36
C ALA A 136 28.21 -50.42 21.90
N ALA A 137 27.97 -50.79 20.63
CA ALA A 137 28.51 -52.00 20.03
C ALA A 137 30.05 -51.96 19.89
N SER A 138 30.65 -50.78 19.66
CA SER A 138 32.11 -50.63 19.57
C SER A 138 32.83 -50.62 20.93
N ARG A 139 32.22 -50.10 22.00
CA ARG A 139 32.81 -50.19 23.36
C ARG A 139 32.88 -51.62 23.90
N ARG A 140 31.93 -52.49 23.55
CA ARG A 140 31.92 -53.89 24.00
C ARG A 140 33.02 -54.75 23.36
N ARG A 141 33.61 -54.33 22.24
CA ARG A 141 34.77 -54.99 21.59
C ARG A 141 36.14 -54.54 22.11
N ARG A 142 36.24 -53.47 22.90
CA ARG A 142 37.52 -53.02 23.52
C ARG A 142 37.72 -53.51 24.96
N ALA A 143 36.72 -54.17 25.54
CA ALA A 143 36.76 -54.69 26.91
C ALA A 143 36.87 -56.23 26.97
N MET A 144 37.30 -56.86 25.88
CA MET A 144 37.65 -58.29 25.80
C MET A 144 39.06 -58.44 25.23
#